data_AF-A0A6C0KYF7-F1
#
_entry.id   AF-A0A6C0KYF7-F1
#
_cell.length_a   1.000
_cell.length_b   1.000
_cell.length_c   1.000
_cell.angle_alpha   90.00
_cell.angle_beta   90.00
_cell.angle_gamma   90.00
#
_symmetry.space_group_name_H-M   'P 1'
#
loop_
_entity.id
_entity.type
_entity.pdbx_description
1 polymer ?
#
loop_
_entity_poly.entity_id
_entity_poly.type
_entity_poly.pdbx_seq_one_letter_code
_entity_poly.pdbx_strand_id
1 'polypeptide(L)'
;MNSGKNKECKEYNSLKYRTMIMTGKDIGRQIEHESSQQELDNFLIKEQTANEKQSWNKLSKTERLKKIDIFVTNRYVEQYSLESQEIEHLNIFINKLLERKKLLKSTELFYNEDTGMIDEIPALAFNGKTRRFTLNKNIPVVNKKNQRKTKKQGNDKS
;
A
#
# COMPACT_ATOMS: atom_id res chain seq x y z
N MET A 1 18.85 -51.82 -17.89
CA MET A 1 18.69 -50.35 -17.77
C MET A 1 18.19 -49.78 -19.10
N ASN A 2 16.97 -49.22 -19.08
CA ASN A 2 16.45 -48.11 -19.89
C ASN A 2 16.32 -48.21 -21.44
N SER A 3 15.36 -48.98 -21.95
CA SER A 3 14.95 -49.00 -23.39
C SER A 3 13.76 -48.08 -23.73
N GLY A 4 13.27 -47.25 -22.80
CA GLY A 4 12.06 -46.43 -22.98
C GLY A 4 12.27 -45.07 -23.67
N LYS A 5 13.47 -44.49 -23.61
CA LYS A 5 13.73 -43.10 -24.05
C LYS A 5 13.86 -42.90 -25.58
N ASN A 6 13.97 -43.97 -26.37
CA ASN A 6 14.25 -43.85 -27.81
C ASN A 6 12.98 -43.80 -28.69
N LYS A 7 11.83 -44.29 -28.20
CA LYS A 7 10.55 -44.22 -28.94
C LYS A 7 9.88 -42.85 -28.84
N GLU A 8 9.85 -42.31 -27.61
CA GLU A 8 9.26 -41.00 -27.31
C GLU A 8 9.90 -39.87 -28.14
N CYS A 9 11.20 -39.98 -28.44
CA CYS A 9 11.96 -39.04 -29.25
C CYS A 9 11.65 -39.13 -30.76
N LYS A 10 11.31 -40.32 -31.28
CA LYS A 10 11.00 -40.51 -32.71
C LYS A 10 9.61 -39.99 -33.05
N GLU A 11 8.63 -40.25 -32.18
CA GLU A 11 7.26 -39.76 -32.33
C GLU A 11 7.21 -38.24 -32.23
N TYR A 12 7.96 -37.65 -31.29
CA TYR A 12 8.11 -36.20 -31.15
C TYR A 12 8.67 -35.55 -32.43
N ASN A 13 9.73 -36.11 -33.01
CA ASN A 13 10.32 -35.58 -34.24
C ASN A 13 9.38 -35.67 -35.44
N SER A 14 8.64 -36.78 -35.56
CA SER A 14 7.62 -36.96 -36.60
C SER A 14 6.49 -35.94 -36.47
N LEU A 15 6.00 -35.73 -35.25
CA LEU A 15 4.95 -34.75 -34.96
C LEU A 15 5.42 -33.31 -35.19
N LYS A 16 6.68 -33.00 -34.83
CA LYS A 16 7.32 -31.70 -35.09
C LYS A 16 7.34 -31.40 -36.58
N TYR A 17 7.83 -32.36 -37.38
CA TYR A 17 7.90 -32.22 -38.83
C TYR A 17 6.53 -32.06 -39.48
N ARG A 18 5.55 -32.89 -39.07
CA ARG A 18 4.18 -32.84 -39.59
C ARG A 18 3.53 -31.46 -39.39
N THR A 19 3.70 -30.86 -38.22
CA THR A 19 3.12 -29.56 -37.92
C THR A 19 3.86 -28.42 -38.62
N MET A 20 5.19 -28.52 -38.78
CA MET A 20 5.98 -27.55 -39.55
C MET A 20 5.46 -27.46 -40.99
N ILE A 21 5.20 -28.60 -41.63
CA ILE A 21 4.67 -28.64 -43.01
C ILE A 21 3.24 -28.12 -43.08
N MET A 22 2.39 -28.41 -42.08
CA MET A 22 0.98 -27.95 -42.08
C MET A 22 0.81 -26.46 -41.77
N THR A 23 1.59 -25.93 -40.82
CA THR A 23 1.37 -24.58 -40.26
C THR A 23 2.44 -23.58 -40.71
N GLY A 24 3.52 -24.05 -41.35
CA GLY A 24 4.63 -23.22 -41.85
C GLY A 24 5.49 -22.58 -40.75
N LYS A 25 5.31 -22.97 -39.48
CA LYS A 25 6.03 -22.44 -38.32
C LYS A 25 6.67 -23.61 -37.54
N ASP A 26 7.95 -23.48 -37.18
CA ASP A 26 8.65 -24.48 -36.36
C ASP A 26 8.00 -24.56 -34.96
N ILE A 27 7.67 -25.77 -34.49
CA ILE A 27 7.16 -25.98 -33.11
C ILE A 27 8.29 -25.89 -32.06
N GLY A 28 9.51 -25.50 -32.44
CA GLY A 28 10.49 -24.95 -31.51
C GLY A 28 10.00 -23.59 -31.03
N ARG A 29 8.90 -23.59 -30.26
CA ARG A 29 8.47 -22.44 -29.49
C ARG A 29 9.67 -22.08 -28.63
N GLN A 30 10.32 -20.97 -28.97
CA GLN A 30 11.32 -20.38 -28.12
C GLN A 30 10.55 -20.05 -26.84
N ILE A 31 10.72 -20.89 -25.82
CA ILE A 31 10.36 -20.48 -24.47
C ILE A 31 11.42 -19.45 -24.17
N GLU A 32 11.13 -18.19 -24.52
CA GLU A 32 11.88 -17.03 -24.07
C GLU A 32 11.71 -17.01 -22.55
N HIS A 33 12.51 -17.82 -21.86
CA HIS A 33 12.60 -17.85 -20.42
C HIS A 33 13.68 -16.88 -19.95
N GLU A 34 13.86 -15.79 -20.68
CA GLU A 34 14.55 -14.63 -20.17
C GLU A 34 13.46 -13.62 -19.85
N SER A 35 12.84 -13.76 -18.67
CA SER A 35 12.29 -12.57 -18.03
C SER A 35 13.48 -11.65 -17.85
N SER A 36 13.68 -10.73 -18.79
CA SER A 36 14.83 -9.83 -18.78
C SER A 36 14.85 -9.17 -17.41
N GLN A 37 16.05 -8.94 -16.87
CA GLN A 37 16.18 -8.40 -15.52
C GLN A 37 15.34 -7.12 -15.32
N GLN A 38 15.17 -6.34 -16.37
CA GLN A 38 14.28 -5.17 -16.42
C GLN A 38 12.79 -5.50 -16.24
N GLU A 39 12.28 -6.61 -16.75
CA GLU A 39 10.89 -7.03 -16.57
C GLU A 39 10.63 -7.52 -15.14
N LEU A 40 11.61 -8.20 -14.54
CA LEU A 40 11.59 -8.54 -13.11
C LEU A 40 11.63 -7.28 -12.24
N ASP A 41 12.52 -6.34 -12.54
CA ASP A 41 12.60 -5.06 -11.84
C ASP A 41 11.30 -4.27 -11.96
N ASN A 42 10.70 -4.22 -13.15
CA ASN A 42 9.41 -3.57 -13.38
C ASN A 42 8.27 -4.25 -12.61
N PHE A 43 8.27 -5.57 -12.49
CA PHE A 43 7.31 -6.30 -11.67
C PHE A 43 7.47 -5.95 -10.18
N LEU A 44 8.70 -5.93 -9.68
CA LEU A 44 9.01 -5.57 -8.30
C LEU A 44 8.62 -4.12 -7.98
N ILE A 45 8.88 -3.17 -8.88
CA ILE A 45 8.46 -1.77 -8.74
C ILE A 45 6.93 -1.67 -8.73
N LYS A 46 6.23 -2.42 -9.58
CA LYS A 46 4.75 -2.45 -9.59
C LYS A 46 4.19 -3.01 -8.29
N GLU A 47 4.76 -4.09 -7.77
CA GLU A 47 4.37 -4.65 -6.47
C GLU A 47 4.67 -3.70 -5.31
N GLN A 48 5.85 -3.07 -5.31
CA GLN A 48 6.25 -2.09 -4.31
C GLN A 48 5.30 -0.89 -4.30
N THR A 49 5.03 -0.31 -5.47
CA THR A 49 4.11 0.84 -5.60
C THR A 49 2.66 0.46 -5.30
N ALA A 50 2.24 -0.77 -5.61
CA ALA A 50 0.94 -1.28 -5.20
C ALA A 50 0.86 -1.46 -3.68
N ASN A 51 1.95 -1.88 -3.03
CA ASN A 51 2.04 -1.98 -1.57
C ASN A 51 2.01 -0.60 -0.89
N GLU A 52 2.68 0.39 -1.46
CA GLU A 52 2.69 1.76 -0.95
C GLU A 52 1.31 2.45 -1.03
N LYS A 53 0.50 2.11 -2.03
CA LYS A 53 -0.86 2.64 -2.26
C LYS A 53 -1.96 1.84 -1.58
N GLN A 54 -1.62 0.93 -0.67
CA GLN A 54 -2.63 0.15 0.03
C GLN A 54 -3.47 1.04 0.94
N SER A 55 -4.80 0.88 0.85
CA SER A 55 -5.72 1.48 1.80
C SER A 55 -5.36 1.08 3.24
N TRP A 56 -5.52 2.00 4.19
CA TRP A 56 -5.18 1.80 5.61
C TRP A 56 -5.66 0.48 6.21
N ASN A 57 -6.85 0.03 5.82
CA ASN A 57 -7.46 -1.24 6.28
C ASN A 57 -6.67 -2.49 5.85
N LYS A 58 -5.92 -2.43 4.75
CA LYS A 58 -5.12 -3.53 4.19
C LYS A 58 -3.69 -3.59 4.73
N LEU A 59 -3.17 -2.48 5.25
CA LEU A 59 -1.82 -2.41 5.82
C LEU A 59 -1.66 -3.38 7.01
N SER A 60 -0.49 -4.00 7.11
CA SER A 60 -0.13 -4.83 8.25
C SER A 60 0.09 -4.00 9.52
N LYS A 61 0.05 -4.64 10.70
CA LYS A 61 0.30 -3.95 11.99
C LYS A 61 1.66 -3.22 11.98
N THR A 62 2.68 -3.87 11.42
CA THR A 62 4.04 -3.32 11.31
C THR A 62 4.11 -2.10 10.41
N GLU A 63 3.45 -2.12 9.25
CA GLU A 63 3.41 -0.97 8.34
C GLU A 63 2.68 0.22 8.95
N ARG A 64 1.54 -0.03 9.61
CA ARG A 64 0.80 1.01 10.34
C ARG A 64 1.65 1.68 11.41
N LEU A 65 2.39 0.88 12.20
CA LEU A 65 3.31 1.42 13.21
C LEU A 65 4.38 2.31 12.58
N LYS A 66 5.03 1.87 11.49
CA LYS A 66 6.04 2.69 10.80
C LYS A 66 5.46 4.01 10.29
N LYS A 67 4.28 3.99 9.69
CA LYS A 67 3.61 5.20 9.19
C LYS A 67 3.22 6.15 10.33
N ILE A 68 2.79 5.61 11.47
CA ILE A 68 2.50 6.39 12.68
C ILE A 68 3.77 7.03 13.23
N ASP A 69 4.87 6.29 13.31
CA ASP A 69 6.14 6.80 13.83
C ASP A 69 6.67 7.97 12.98
N ILE A 70 6.58 7.84 11.65
CA ILE A 70 6.88 8.92 10.70
C ILE A 70 5.95 10.12 10.93
N PHE A 71 4.64 9.88 11.10
CA PHE A 71 3.68 10.94 11.36
C PHE A 71 3.96 11.68 12.67
N VAL A 72 4.27 10.96 13.75
CA VAL A 72 4.59 11.55 15.05
C VAL A 72 5.84 12.41 14.94
N THR A 73 6.90 11.87 14.34
CA THR A 73 8.18 12.57 14.16
C THR A 73 8.03 13.83 13.31
N ASN A 74 7.29 13.77 12.21
CA ASN A 74 7.18 14.89 11.28
C ASN A 74 6.13 15.94 11.69
N ARG A 75 5.02 15.54 12.29
CA ARG A 75 3.91 16.45 12.61
C ARG A 75 3.86 16.81 14.09
N TYR A 76 3.87 15.81 14.96
CA TYR A 76 3.56 16.03 16.37
C TYR A 76 4.75 16.56 17.15
N VAL A 77 5.98 16.17 16.78
CA VAL A 77 7.19 16.76 17.37
C VAL A 77 7.27 18.25 17.05
N GLU A 78 7.03 18.65 15.79
CA GLU A 78 7.02 20.08 15.42
C GLU A 78 5.85 20.83 16.08
N GLN A 79 4.65 20.25 16.09
CA GLN A 79 3.44 20.94 16.56
C GLN A 79 3.38 21.09 18.08
N TYR A 80 3.88 20.11 18.84
CA TYR A 80 3.78 20.09 20.31
C TYR A 80 5.13 20.15 21.02
N SER A 81 6.25 20.25 20.28
CA SER A 81 7.62 20.23 20.82
C SER A 81 7.84 19.06 21.77
N LEU A 82 7.46 17.86 21.32
CA LEU A 82 7.55 16.64 22.11
C LEU A 82 9.00 16.26 22.42
N GLU A 83 9.23 15.80 23.63
CA GLU A 83 10.50 15.26 24.09
C GLU A 83 10.59 13.76 23.82
N SER A 84 11.79 13.20 23.73
CA SER A 84 12.02 11.80 23.35
C SER A 84 11.23 10.80 24.21
N GLN A 85 11.08 11.09 25.50
CA GLN A 85 10.28 10.28 26.43
C GLN A 85 8.78 10.27 26.05
N GLU A 86 8.23 11.42 25.64
CA GLU A 86 6.82 11.53 25.24
C GLU A 86 6.55 10.82 23.92
N ILE A 87 7.52 10.85 23.00
CA ILE A 87 7.45 10.12 21.72
C ILE A 87 7.38 8.61 21.98
N GLU A 88 8.22 8.09 22.87
CA GLU A 88 8.20 6.68 23.23
C GLU A 88 6.86 6.30 23.88
N HIS A 89 6.37 7.12 24.82
CA HIS A 89 5.09 6.90 25.47
C HIS A 89 3.92 6.95 24.47
N LEU A 90 3.97 7.84 23.49
CA LEU A 90 2.98 7.94 22.43
C LEU A 90 3.02 6.70 21.53
N ASN A 91 4.20 6.24 21.14
CA ASN A 91 4.36 5.02 20.34
C ASN A 91 3.80 3.79 21.06
N ILE A 92 4.12 3.63 22.35
CA ILE A 92 3.54 2.56 23.18
C ILE A 92 2.01 2.69 23.26
N PHE A 93 1.50 3.91 23.44
CA PHE A 93 0.07 4.16 23.50
C PHE A 93 -0.65 3.81 22.20
N ILE A 94 -0.12 4.24 21.05
CA ILE A 94 -0.71 3.95 19.75
C ILE A 94 -0.62 2.45 19.43
N ASN A 95 0.46 1.76 19.81
CA ASN A 95 0.54 0.31 19.67
C ASN A 95 -0.57 -0.40 20.47
N LYS A 96 -0.82 0.03 21.72
CA LYS A 96 -1.95 -0.46 22.52
C LYS A 96 -3.31 -0.16 21.88
N LEU A 97 -3.46 0.97 21.18
CA LEU A 97 -4.69 1.31 20.45
C LEU A 97 -4.90 0.41 19.22
N LEU A 98 -3.82 0.10 18.48
CA LEU A 98 -3.86 -0.84 17.37
C LEU A 98 -4.24 -2.25 17.83
N GLU A 99 -3.69 -2.71 18.96
CA GLU A 99 -4.05 -3.99 19.57
C GLU A 99 -5.51 -4.05 20.01
N ARG A 100 -6.02 -2.93 20.53
CA ARG A 100 -7.43 -2.77 20.91
C ARG A 100 -8.37 -2.52 19.73
N LYS A 101 -7.88 -2.63 18.50
CA LYS A 101 -8.65 -2.43 17.25
C LYS A 101 -9.26 -1.02 17.11
N LYS A 102 -8.69 0.00 17.77
CA LYS A 102 -9.25 1.38 17.87
C LYS A 102 -8.72 2.41 16.87
N LEU A 103 -7.99 1.95 15.86
CA LEU A 103 -7.48 2.75 14.74
C LEU A 103 -7.51 1.91 13.46
N LEU A 104 -8.44 0.96 13.38
CA LEU A 104 -8.54 0.09 12.20
C LEU A 104 -9.35 0.74 11.11
N LYS A 105 -10.38 1.51 11.48
CA LYS A 105 -11.31 2.09 10.52
C LYS A 105 -10.75 3.39 9.96
N SER A 106 -10.91 3.56 8.65
CA SER A 106 -10.62 4.82 7.93
C SER A 106 -11.45 6.03 8.41
N THR A 107 -12.42 5.82 9.31
CA THR A 107 -13.20 6.88 9.95
C THR A 107 -12.55 7.45 11.21
N GLU A 108 -11.67 6.68 11.85
CA GLU A 108 -10.97 7.07 13.08
C GLU A 108 -9.63 7.75 12.78
N LEU A 109 -9.18 7.65 11.52
CA LEU A 109 -7.89 8.09 11.02
C LEU A 109 -8.05 8.66 9.61
N PHE A 110 -7.47 9.84 9.37
CA PHE A 110 -7.34 10.38 8.03
C PHE A 110 -6.02 9.92 7.41
N TYR A 111 -6.13 8.90 6.55
CA TYR A 111 -5.03 8.38 5.76
C TYR A 111 -5.18 8.83 4.31
N ASN A 112 -4.09 9.33 3.74
CA ASN A 112 -4.04 9.75 2.35
C ASN A 112 -3.45 8.62 1.51
N GLU A 113 -4.27 8.00 0.66
CA GLU A 113 -3.85 6.89 -0.21
C GLU A 113 -2.89 7.34 -1.33
N ASP A 114 -2.94 8.62 -1.73
CA ASP A 114 -2.10 9.16 -2.78
C ASP A 114 -0.66 9.41 -2.29
N THR A 115 -0.51 9.93 -1.06
CA THR A 115 0.82 10.18 -0.46
C THR A 115 1.32 9.01 0.38
N GLY A 116 0.44 8.07 0.73
CA GLY A 116 0.74 6.94 1.60
C GLY A 116 1.08 7.38 3.03
N MET A 117 0.62 8.55 3.47
CA MET A 117 0.89 9.14 4.79
C MET A 117 -0.39 9.39 5.58
N ILE A 118 -0.24 9.48 6.90
CA ILE A 118 -1.34 9.87 7.80
C ILE A 118 -1.39 11.39 7.83
N ASP A 119 -2.56 11.97 7.56
CA ASP A 119 -2.76 13.42 7.61
C ASP A 119 -3.13 13.86 9.03
N GLU A 120 -4.03 13.14 9.69
CA GLU A 120 -4.53 13.50 11.03
C GLU A 120 -5.17 12.28 11.74
N ILE A 121 -5.04 12.25 13.08
CA ILE A 121 -5.71 11.26 13.94
C ILE A 121 -6.73 12.00 14.82
N PRO A 122 -7.99 12.18 14.38
CA PRO A 122 -8.97 13.02 15.09
C PRO A 122 -9.22 12.57 16.53
N ALA A 123 -9.26 11.25 16.76
CA ALA A 123 -9.52 10.71 18.08
C ALA A 123 -8.37 10.95 19.08
N LEU A 124 -7.20 11.38 18.62
CA LEU A 124 -6.01 11.58 19.45
C LEU A 124 -5.94 13.03 19.94
N ALA A 125 -6.24 13.25 21.21
CA ALA A 125 -6.17 14.56 21.85
C ALA A 125 -4.91 14.69 22.73
N PHE A 126 -4.13 15.73 22.51
CA PHE A 126 -3.00 16.08 23.37
C PHE A 126 -3.46 16.95 24.53
N ASN A 127 -3.09 16.57 25.76
CA ASN A 127 -3.32 17.39 26.94
C ASN A 127 -2.02 18.11 27.31
N GLY A 128 -1.94 19.41 27.01
CA GLY A 128 -0.74 20.22 27.30
C GLY A 128 -0.42 20.38 28.79
N LYS A 129 -1.40 20.20 29.70
CA LYS A 129 -1.15 20.30 31.14
C LYS A 129 -0.48 19.06 31.71
N THR A 130 -0.91 17.88 31.25
CA THR A 130 -0.35 16.61 31.71
C THR A 130 0.72 16.06 30.77
N ARG A 131 0.95 16.73 29.62
CA ARG A 131 1.88 16.30 28.57
C ARG A 131 1.63 14.85 28.13
N ARG A 132 0.34 14.49 28.05
CA ARG A 132 -0.11 13.12 27.73
C ARG A 132 -1.14 13.12 26.63
N PHE A 133 -1.02 12.12 25.76
CA PHE A 133 -2.02 11.83 24.74
C PHE A 133 -3.15 10.97 25.30
N THR A 134 -4.37 11.32 24.92
CA THR A 134 -5.58 10.61 25.31
C THR A 134 -6.49 10.40 24.10
N LEU A 135 -7.30 9.34 24.15
CA LEU A 135 -8.27 9.08 23.08
C LEU A 135 -9.60 9.77 23.42
N ASN A 136 -9.94 10.84 22.69
CA ASN A 136 -11.21 11.52 22.83
C ASN A 136 -12.28 10.80 21.98
N LYS A 137 -13.18 10.08 22.66
CA LYS A 137 -14.26 9.31 22.02
C LYS A 137 -15.44 10.16 21.56
N ASN A 138 -15.48 11.44 21.93
CA ASN A 138 -16.63 12.31 21.73
C ASN A 138 -16.55 13.15 20.45
N ILE A 139 -15.54 12.94 19.61
CA ILE A 139 -15.42 13.67 18.35
C ILE A 139 -16.33 12.97 17.33
N PRO A 140 -17.41 13.62 16.85
CA PRO A 140 -18.22 13.06 15.78
C PRO A 140 -17.31 12.84 14.57
N VAL A 141 -17.35 11.64 13.99
CA VAL A 141 -16.62 11.29 12.77
C VAL A 141 -17.04 12.26 11.67
N VAL A 142 -16.27 13.33 11.44
CA VAL A 142 -16.54 14.28 10.37
C VAL A 142 -16.02 13.67 9.08
N ASN A 143 -16.91 13.00 8.34
CA ASN A 143 -16.68 12.69 6.94
C ASN A 143 -16.51 14.02 6.18
N LYS A 144 -15.27 14.42 5.86
CA LYS A 144 -15.00 15.53 4.94
C LYS A 144 -15.33 15.13 3.49
N LYS A 145 -16.58 14.75 3.22
CA LYS A 145 -17.16 14.83 1.88
C LYS A 145 -17.84 16.19 1.80
N ASN A 146 -17.18 17.14 1.13
CA ASN A 146 -17.75 18.31 0.43
C ASN A 146 -16.88 19.55 0.57
N GLN A 147 -15.75 19.60 -0.14
CA GLN A 147 -15.21 20.86 -0.65
C GLN A 147 -14.75 20.71 -2.11
N ARG A 148 -15.71 20.46 -3.01
CA ARG A 148 -15.63 20.90 -4.40
C ARG A 148 -16.98 21.47 -4.79
N LYS A 149 -17.27 22.70 -4.34
CA LYS A 149 -18.30 23.52 -4.98
C LYS A 149 -17.60 24.41 -6.01
N THR A 150 -17.91 24.09 -7.25
CA THR A 150 -17.68 24.84 -8.48
C THR A 150 -17.96 26.34 -8.30
N LYS A 151 -16.96 27.18 -8.60
CA LYS A 151 -17.18 28.61 -8.81
C LYS A 151 -17.68 28.79 -10.25
N LYS A 152 -19.01 28.85 -10.41
CA LYS A 152 -19.69 29.21 -11.66
C LYS A 152 -19.45 30.71 -11.87
N GLN A 153 -18.65 31.08 -12.87
CA GLN A 153 -18.62 32.45 -13.38
C GLN A 153 -19.92 32.69 -14.16
N GLY A 154 -20.84 33.44 -13.58
CA GLY A 154 -21.82 34.20 -14.34
C GLY A 154 -21.28 35.62 -14.45
N ASN A 155 -20.94 36.05 -15.67
CA ASN A 155 -20.80 37.47 -15.95
C ASN A 155 -22.05 37.89 -16.71
N ASP A 156 -22.86 38.67 -16.01
CA ASP A 156 -24.09 39.28 -16.48
C ASP A 156 -23.76 40.41 -17.47
N LYS A 157 -24.67 40.62 -18.43
CA LYS A 157 -24.62 41.69 -19.41
C LYS A 157 -25.23 42.93 -18.79
N SER A 158 -24.56 44.07 -18.84
CA SER A 158 -25.19 45.39 -18.97
C SER A 158 -24.20 46.37 -19.56
#